data_AF-A0AAD1E601-F1
#
_entry.id   AF-A0AAD1E601-F1
#
_cell.length_a   1.000
_cell.length_b   1.000
_cell.length_c   1.000
_cell.angle_alpha   90.00
_cell.angle_beta   90.00
_cell.angle_gamma   90.00
#
_symmetry.space_group_name_H-M   'P 1'
#
loop_
_entity.id
_entity.type
_entity.pdbx_description
1 polymer ?
#
loop_
_entity_poly.entity_id
_entity_poly.type
_entity_poly.pdbx_seq_one_letter_code
_entity_poly.pdbx_strand_id
1 'polypeptide(L)'
;MIPTYNHRFLLVTRLRGTPLPPAQLRERLNSILDQQLESRCWLLFCDDGQNELGWLIHSGQDYRTLDASLSRLALPDCPELSAAGLCLERFELFEQYEQLGLGSAWRWCWNLIGRMRLRLLMQV
;
A
#
# COMPACT_ATOMS: atom_id res chain seq x y z
N MET A 1 10.92 11.32 22.24
CA MET A 1 11.54 10.50 21.17
C MET A 1 10.76 10.75 19.89
N ILE A 2 11.42 11.27 18.86
CA ILE A 2 10.84 11.36 17.52
C ILE A 2 10.95 9.94 16.94
N PRO A 3 9.86 9.30 16.50
CA PRO A 3 9.95 7.99 15.86
C PRO A 3 10.82 8.12 14.60
N THR A 4 11.99 7.50 14.63
CA THR A 4 12.86 7.36 13.46
C THR A 4 12.23 6.31 12.55
N TYR A 5 11.34 6.74 11.65
CA TYR A 5 10.81 5.88 10.60
C TYR A 5 11.92 5.61 9.60
N ASN A 6 12.74 4.57 9.84
CA ASN A 6 13.90 4.26 9.02
C ASN A 6 13.54 3.51 7.73
N HIS A 7 12.34 2.93 7.65
CA HIS A 7 11.93 2.14 6.50
C HIS A 7 10.77 2.79 5.74
N ARG A 8 10.96 2.90 4.43
CA ARG A 8 9.97 3.42 3.48
C ARG A 8 9.56 2.29 2.55
N PHE A 9 8.26 2.06 2.46
CA PHE A 9 7.70 1.04 1.59
C PHE A 9 6.69 1.64 0.64
N LEU A 10 6.65 1.10 -0.58
CA LEU A 10 5.54 1.30 -1.50
C LEU A 10 4.61 0.09 -1.39
N LEU A 11 3.35 0.35 -1.08
CA LEU A 11 2.30 -0.65 -1.11
C LEU A 11 1.42 -0.39 -2.33
N VAL A 12 1.23 -1.38 -3.18
CA VAL A 12 0.23 -1.39 -4.24
C VAL A 12 -0.84 -2.40 -3.86
N THR A 13 -2.11 -2.01 -3.86
CA THR A 13 -3.20 -2.96 -3.58
C THR A 13 -4.31 -2.85 -4.59
N ARG A 14 -5.03 -3.96 -4.71
CA ARG A 14 -6.29 -4.05 -5.43
C ARG A 14 -7.38 -4.34 -4.42
N LEU A 15 -8.41 -3.50 -4.42
CA LEU A 15 -9.56 -3.67 -3.57
C LEU A 15 -10.77 -4.05 -4.40
N ARG A 16 -11.62 -4.87 -3.78
CA ARG A 16 -12.97 -5.15 -4.26
C ARG A 16 -13.93 -4.77 -3.16
N GLY A 17 -15.02 -4.12 -3.50
CA GLY A 17 -16.00 -3.76 -2.50
C GLY A 17 -17.09 -2.85 -3.02
N THR A 18 -17.84 -2.30 -2.07
CA THR A 18 -18.87 -1.32 -2.36
C THR A 18 -18.22 -0.03 -2.86
N PRO A 19 -18.73 0.56 -3.96
CA PRO A 19 -18.19 1.80 -4.48
C PRO A 19 -18.37 2.91 -3.45
N LEU A 20 -17.25 3.39 -2.92
CA LEU A 20 -17.19 4.52 -2.00
C LEU A 20 -16.78 5.78 -2.76
N PRO A 21 -17.23 6.97 -2.35
CA PRO A 21 -16.67 8.21 -2.86
C PRO A 21 -15.14 8.23 -2.61
N PRO A 22 -14.31 8.66 -3.57
CA PRO A 22 -12.85 8.61 -3.46
C PRO A 22 -12.29 9.26 -2.18
N ALA A 23 -12.93 10.35 -1.72
CA ALA A 23 -12.54 11.04 -0.49
C ALA A 23 -12.75 10.16 0.77
N GLN A 24 -13.89 9.47 0.86
CA GLN A 24 -14.21 8.58 1.98
C GLN A 24 -13.38 7.28 1.93
N LEU A 25 -13.14 6.77 0.73
CA LEU A 25 -12.26 5.62 0.50
C LEU A 25 -10.86 5.91 1.04
N ARG A 26 -10.29 7.08 0.69
CA ARG A 26 -8.97 7.51 1.17
C ARG A 26 -8.91 7.60 2.69
N GLU A 27 -9.87 8.30 3.31
CA GLU A 27 -9.85 8.51 4.77
C GLU A 27 -10.01 7.20 5.54
N ARG A 28 -10.99 6.37 5.16
CA ARG A 28 -11.22 5.08 5.83
C ARG A 28 -10.05 4.13 5.65
N LEU A 29 -9.54 3.96 4.43
CA LEU A 29 -8.44 3.03 4.18
C LEU A 29 -7.14 3.49 4.78
N ASN A 30 -6.81 4.79 4.73
CA ASN A 30 -5.63 5.28 5.42
C ASN A 30 -5.73 5.00 6.92
N SER A 31 -6.89 5.22 7.54
CA SER A 31 -7.09 4.91 8.96
C SER A 31 -6.92 3.41 9.26
N ILE A 32 -7.43 2.52 8.40
CA ILE A 32 -7.28 1.07 8.58
C ILE A 32 -5.82 0.67 8.45
N LEU A 33 -5.14 1.12 7.39
CA LEU A 33 -3.73 0.79 7.15
C LEU A 33 -2.83 1.37 8.26
N ASP A 34 -3.06 2.61 8.68
CA ASP A 34 -2.28 3.25 9.76
C ASP A 34 -2.38 2.45 11.06
N GLN A 35 -3.58 1.99 11.41
CA GLN A 35 -3.81 1.19 12.61
C GLN A 35 -3.20 -0.21 12.50
N GLN A 36 -3.41 -0.88 11.37
CA GLN A 36 -3.04 -2.29 11.20
C GLN A 36 -1.56 -2.50 10.96
N LEU A 37 -0.90 -1.51 10.37
CA LEU A 37 0.52 -1.53 10.07
C LEU A 37 1.34 -0.74 11.09
N GLU A 38 0.67 -0.11 12.09
CA GLU A 38 1.27 0.80 13.08
C GLU A 38 2.24 1.80 12.43
N SER A 39 1.86 2.31 11.27
CA SER A 39 2.73 3.07 10.37
C SER A 39 1.99 4.28 9.84
N ARG A 40 2.73 5.20 9.21
CA ARG A 40 2.12 6.33 8.52
C ARG A 40 1.96 5.99 7.05
N CYS A 41 0.72 5.86 6.61
CA CYS A 41 0.32 5.52 5.27
C CYS A 41 -0.25 6.75 4.56
N TRP A 42 0.31 7.08 3.40
CA TRP A 42 -0.21 8.14 2.55
C TRP A 42 -0.62 7.57 1.20
N LEU A 43 -1.91 7.68 0.88
CA LEU A 43 -2.42 7.36 -0.45
C LEU A 43 -1.74 8.26 -1.48
N LEU A 44 -0.98 7.67 -2.39
CA LEU A 44 -0.31 8.38 -3.47
C LEU A 44 -1.15 8.40 -4.76
N PHE A 45 -1.98 7.39 -4.98
CA PHE A 45 -2.86 7.31 -6.14
C PHE A 45 -4.04 6.39 -5.90
N CYS A 46 -5.09 6.68 -6.64
CA CYS A 46 -6.23 5.82 -6.85
C CYS A 46 -6.55 5.87 -8.34
N ASP A 47 -6.60 4.71 -8.99
CA ASP A 47 -7.07 4.63 -10.38
C ASP A 47 -8.54 5.07 -10.48
N ASP A 48 -8.97 5.58 -11.63
CA ASP A 48 -10.33 6.10 -11.84
C ASP A 48 -11.40 5.03 -11.59
N GLY A 49 -11.06 3.75 -11.80
CA GLY A 49 -11.93 2.61 -11.49
C GLY A 49 -11.87 2.14 -10.03
N GLN A 50 -11.06 2.77 -9.17
CA GLN A 50 -10.77 2.36 -7.78
C GLN A 50 -10.26 0.92 -7.63
N ASN A 51 -9.81 0.31 -8.73
CA ASN A 51 -9.35 -1.07 -8.76
C ASN A 51 -7.89 -1.20 -8.35
N GLU A 52 -7.07 -0.18 -8.57
CA GLU A 52 -5.67 -0.18 -8.17
C GLU A 52 -5.36 1.09 -7.38
N LEU A 53 -4.77 0.87 -6.21
CA LEU A 53 -4.46 1.89 -5.23
C LEU A 53 -3.00 1.74 -4.84
N GLY A 54 -2.38 2.82 -4.38
CA GLY A 54 -1.13 2.63 -3.68
C GLY A 54 -0.71 3.73 -2.74
N TRP A 55 0.05 3.29 -1.76
CA TRP A 55 0.40 4.02 -0.55
C TRP A 55 1.91 4.08 -0.39
N LEU A 56 2.37 5.21 0.13
CA LEU A 56 3.67 5.32 0.76
C LEU A 56 3.51 4.99 2.23
N ILE A 57 4.26 4.01 2.72
CA ILE A 57 4.26 3.59 4.11
C ILE A 57 5.59 3.99 4.73
N HIS A 58 5.53 4.80 5.78
CA HIS A 58 6.66 5.04 6.67
C HIS A 58 6.45 4.24 7.95
N SER A 59 7.24 3.19 8.12
CA SER A 59 7.14 2.31 9.28
C SER A 59 8.49 2.19 9.99
N GLY A 60 8.42 1.93 11.30
CA GLY A 60 9.56 1.44 12.07
C GLY A 60 9.69 -0.09 12.01
N GLN A 61 8.69 -0.78 11.48
CA GLN A 61 8.66 -2.23 11.33
C GLN A 61 9.47 -2.67 10.10
N ASP A 62 9.98 -3.89 10.14
CA ASP A 62 10.68 -4.52 9.01
C ASP A 62 9.71 -5.00 7.92
N TYR A 63 10.25 -5.34 6.75
CA TYR A 63 9.47 -5.84 5.63
C TYR A 63 8.59 -7.04 6.03
N ARG A 64 9.15 -8.01 6.77
CA ARG A 64 8.45 -9.26 7.10
C ARG A 64 7.24 -9.02 7.99
N THR A 65 7.35 -8.10 8.95
CA THR A 65 6.26 -7.78 9.86
C THR A 65 5.13 -7.05 9.13
N LEU A 66 5.48 -6.13 8.22
CA LEU A 66 4.50 -5.46 7.37
C LEU A 66 3.82 -6.43 6.40
N ASP A 67 4.59 -7.28 5.73
CA ASP A 67 4.09 -8.29 4.80
C ASP A 67 3.15 -9.28 5.49
N ALA A 68 3.49 -9.74 6.69
CA ALA A 68 2.61 -10.58 7.49
C ALA A 68 1.32 -9.87 7.92
N SER A 69 1.40 -8.58 8.25
CA SER A 69 0.22 -7.78 8.61
C SER A 69 -0.69 -7.53 7.41
N LEU A 70 -0.13 -7.21 6.25
CA LEU A 70 -0.85 -7.10 4.99
C LEU A 70 -1.46 -8.43 4.56
N SER A 71 -0.74 -9.54 4.75
CA SER A 71 -1.27 -10.89 4.48
C SER A 71 -2.49 -11.21 5.32
N ARG A 72 -2.51 -10.77 6.59
CA ARG A 72 -3.71 -10.90 7.45
C ARG A 72 -4.86 -10.03 6.96
N LEU A 73 -4.58 -8.82 6.48
CA LEU A 73 -5.59 -7.94 5.88
C LEU A 73 -6.14 -8.49 4.56
N ALA A 74 -5.33 -9.21 3.78
CA ALA A 74 -5.75 -9.86 2.54
C ALA A 74 -6.69 -11.06 2.76
N LEU A 75 -6.87 -11.50 4.01
CA LEU A 75 -7.82 -12.57 4.30
C LEU A 75 -9.26 -12.09 4.08
N PRO A 76 -10.10 -12.89 3.41
CA PRO A 76 -11.47 -12.50 3.07
C PRO A 76 -12.34 -12.22 4.31
N ASP A 77 -12.00 -12.81 5.45
CA ASP A 77 -12.69 -12.64 6.73
C ASP A 77 -12.07 -11.57 7.64
N CYS A 78 -11.18 -10.71 7.10
CA CYS A 78 -10.60 -9.61 7.86
C CYS A 78 -11.71 -8.64 8.32
N PRO A 79 -11.96 -8.53 9.64
CA PRO A 79 -13.10 -7.76 10.15
C PRO A 79 -12.96 -6.27 9.86
N GLU A 80 -11.74 -5.73 9.77
CA GLU A 80 -11.49 -4.31 9.56
C GLU A 80 -11.88 -3.84 8.15
N LEU A 81 -11.52 -4.63 7.13
CA LEU A 81 -11.91 -4.34 5.75
C LEU A 81 -13.37 -4.71 5.50
N SER A 82 -13.82 -5.84 6.05
CA SER A 82 -15.20 -6.29 5.93
C SER A 82 -16.19 -5.28 6.53
N ALA A 83 -15.88 -4.68 7.69
CA ALA A 83 -16.68 -3.61 8.29
C ALA A 83 -16.75 -2.35 7.41
N ALA A 84 -15.74 -2.11 6.57
CA ALA A 84 -15.72 -1.04 5.59
C ALA A 84 -16.44 -1.42 4.28
N GLY A 85 -16.93 -2.65 4.13
CA GLY A 85 -17.51 -3.17 2.88
C GLY A 85 -16.46 -3.36 1.78
N LEU A 86 -15.20 -3.55 2.17
CA LEU A 86 -14.03 -3.69 1.32
C LEU A 86 -13.37 -5.06 1.55
N CYS A 87 -12.69 -5.55 0.53
CA CYS A 87 -11.87 -6.75 0.58
C CYS A 87 -10.59 -6.47 -0.22
N LEU A 88 -9.45 -6.83 0.35
CA LEU A 88 -8.17 -6.66 -0.31
C LEU A 88 -7.89 -7.92 -1.15
N GLU A 89 -8.03 -7.80 -2.47
CA GLU A 89 -7.87 -8.94 -3.39
C GLU A 89 -6.41 -9.31 -3.60
N ARG A 90 -5.54 -8.30 -3.62
CA ARG A 90 -4.12 -8.45 -3.87
C ARG A 90 -3.37 -7.28 -3.27
N PHE A 91 -2.16 -7.54 -2.79
CA PHE A 91 -1.19 -6.50 -2.49
C PHE A 91 0.20 -6.88 -2.98
N GLU A 92 1.02 -5.86 -3.18
CA GLU A 92 2.45 -5.96 -3.43
C GLU A 92 3.15 -4.91 -2.58
N LEU A 93 4.12 -5.34 -1.76
CA LEU A 93 4.90 -4.47 -0.89
C LEU A 93 6.34 -4.38 -1.45
N PHE A 94 6.88 -3.17 -1.51
CA PHE A 94 8.24 -2.90 -1.99
C PHE A 94 8.99 -2.07 -0.97
N GLU A 95 10.11 -2.55 -0.45
CA GLU A 95 11.00 -1.76 0.39
C GLU A 95 11.90 -0.87 -0.48
N GLN A 96 11.99 0.43 -0.16
CA GLN A 96 12.78 1.41 -0.94
C GLN A 96 14.27 1.04 -1.04
N TYR A 97 14.79 0.24 -0.11
CA TYR A 97 16.22 -0.08 0.00
C TYR A 97 16.63 -1.46 -0.51
N GLU A 98 15.68 -2.34 -0.88
CA GLU A 98 16.03 -3.59 -1.58
C GLU A 98 16.05 -3.36 -3.11
N GLN A 99 17.25 -3.10 -3.64
CA GLN A 99 17.52 -3.02 -5.09
C GLN A 99 17.07 -4.27 -5.87
N LEU A 100 16.86 -5.41 -5.22
CA LEU A 100 16.53 -6.70 -5.83
C LEU A 100 15.06 -6.82 -6.30
N GLY A 101 14.13 -6.04 -5.75
CA GLY A 101 12.70 -6.11 -6.10
C GLY A 101 12.23 -5.07 -7.13
N LEU A 102 12.88 -3.90 -7.18
CA LEU A 102 12.52 -2.80 -8.08
C LEU A 102 12.83 -3.12 -9.55
N GLY A 103 13.93 -3.84 -9.81
CA GLY A 103 14.36 -4.20 -11.17
C GLY A 103 13.50 -5.27 -11.86
N SER A 104 12.87 -6.14 -11.07
CA SER A 104 11.90 -7.14 -11.55
C SER A 104 10.50 -6.52 -11.70
N ALA A 105 10.06 -5.69 -10.75
CA ALA A 105 8.83 -4.90 -10.86
C ALA A 105 8.84 -3.95 -12.08
N TRP A 106 10.01 -3.40 -12.43
CA TRP A 106 10.22 -2.59 -13.64
C TRP A 106 9.82 -3.29 -14.94
N ARG A 107 10.04 -4.61 -15.05
CA ARG A 107 9.72 -5.37 -16.27
C ARG A 107 8.24 -5.71 -16.42
N TRP A 108 7.48 -5.72 -15.31
CA TRP A 108 6.06 -6.04 -15.28
C TRP A 108 5.14 -4.81 -15.28
N CYS A 109 5.70 -3.60 -15.12
CA CYS A 109 4.97 -2.34 -15.25
C CYS A 109 4.66 -2.01 -16.72
N TRP A 110 3.46 -2.39 -17.18
CA TRP A 110 2.92 -2.03 -18.50
C TRP A 110 2.41 -0.58 -18.60
N ASN A 111 2.18 0.10 -17.47
CA ASN A 111 1.59 1.45 -17.38
C ASN A 111 2.66 2.54 -17.09
N LEU A 112 2.59 3.65 -17.85
CA LEU A 112 3.44 4.85 -17.77
C LEU A 112 3.53 5.47 -16.36
N ILE A 113 2.43 5.44 -15.59
CA ILE A 113 2.34 5.97 -14.22
C ILE A 113 3.18 5.13 -13.25
N GLY A 114 3.19 3.80 -13.41
CA GLY A 114 4.04 2.89 -12.62
C GLY A 114 5.54 3.15 -12.81
N ARG A 115 5.95 3.49 -14.04
CA ARG A 115 7.34 3.89 -14.35
C ARG A 115 7.71 5.26 -13.78
N MET A 116 6.79 6.24 -13.82
CA MET A 116 7.05 7.56 -13.20
C MET A 116 7.18 7.45 -11.68
N ARG A 117 6.46 6.52 -11.05
CA ARG A 117 6.51 6.25 -9.60
C ARG A 117 7.83 5.67 -9.11
N LEU A 118 8.34 4.67 -9.83
CA LEU A 118 9.65 4.08 -9.54
C LEU A 118 10.75 5.12 -9.67
N ARG A 119 10.65 6.02 -10.67
CA ARG A 119 11.61 7.09 -10.89
C ARG A 119 11.61 8.15 -9.78
N LEU A 120 10.45 8.47 -9.20
CA LEU A 120 10.34 9.35 -8.03
C LEU A 120 10.91 8.72 -6.75
N LEU A 121 10.73 7.41 -6.57
CA LEU A 121 11.31 6.67 -5.42
C LEU A 121 12.83 6.46 -5.52
N MET A 122 13.38 6.49 -6.74
CA MET A 122 14.83 6.42 -7.01
C MET A 122 15.56 7.77 -6.95
N GLN A 123 14.85 8.90 -6.77
CA GLN A 123 15.46 10.24 -6.69
C GLN A 123 15.77 10.72 -5.26
N VAL A 124 16.27 9.83 -4.40
CA VAL A 124 16.95 10.23 -3.15
C VAL A 124 18.42 9.88 -3.25
#